data_AF-A0A7T4YHC4-F1
#
_entry.id   AF-A0A7T4YHC4-F1
#
_cell.length_a   1.000
_cell.length_b   1.000
_cell.length_c   1.000
_cell.angle_alpha   90.00
_cell.angle_beta   90.00
_cell.angle_gamma   90.00
#
_symmetry.space_group_name_H-M   'P 1'
#
loop_
_entity.id
_entity.type
_entity.pdbx_description
1 polymer ?
#
loop_
_entity_poly.entity_id
_entity_poly.type
_entity_poly.pdbx_seq_one_letter_code
_entity_poly.pdbx_strand_id
1 'polypeptide(L)'
;MIKFSCDCGQAIRVPEEYAGKRAKCQKCGAIQRVPEAVAVGDDMGLLNDAISSKAASSTAVTKAGPTCGHCGSEVREGAKLCLSCGGLIDGKKLKTKIKKDGAKEQAARAAGSLAIALVVGGIIAVIGGSIWAGITIVTNYEIGYVAWGIGLLVGLAVATAAGTQSFAVGTYAAGLAALGLLIGKLMIFQWGATGELMQMYQDNEVAQTVSVVQMMHEENEFSEPVMSALEESQNAEENGEELELPEKLEKKLEEELDAKLDSMSKDELRQAVKDYFVPAVLEDVSYSDRISNSFSPWDFLWFGLALFTAFRVGAGGTE
;
A
#
# COMPACT_ATOMS: atom_id res chain seq x y z
N MET A 1 35.84 -9.84 28.59
CA MET A 1 35.15 -9.65 29.91
C MET A 1 33.90 -8.79 29.69
N ILE A 2 32.71 -9.32 29.94
CA ILE A 2 31.44 -8.60 29.77
C ILE A 2 31.14 -7.80 31.04
N LYS A 3 30.82 -6.51 30.88
CA LYS A 3 30.42 -5.61 31.97
C LYS A 3 28.98 -5.20 31.75
N PHE A 4 28.13 -5.38 32.76
CA PHE A 4 26.75 -4.92 32.72
C PHE A 4 26.28 -4.52 34.12
N SER A 5 25.19 -3.75 34.20
CA SER A 5 24.66 -3.23 35.46
C SER A 5 23.44 -4.03 35.88
N CYS A 6 23.36 -4.36 37.17
CA CYS A 6 22.13 -4.87 37.77
C CYS A 6 21.16 -3.72 38.07
N ASP A 7 19.86 -3.99 38.15
CA ASP A 7 18.81 -3.02 38.54
C ASP A 7 19.09 -2.31 39.89
N CYS A 8 19.85 -2.93 40.79
CA CYS A 8 20.26 -2.32 42.06
C CYS A 8 21.44 -1.32 41.92
N GLY A 9 21.92 -1.08 40.70
CA GLY A 9 23.05 -0.21 40.37
C GLY A 9 24.43 -0.86 40.51
N GLN A 10 24.52 -2.14 40.90
CA GLN A 10 25.81 -2.84 41.01
C GLN A 10 26.35 -3.21 39.62
N ALA A 11 27.60 -2.82 39.32
CA ALA A 11 28.31 -3.30 38.15
C ALA A 11 28.77 -4.75 38.35
N ILE A 12 28.41 -5.62 37.40
CA ILE A 12 28.78 -7.03 37.36
C ILE A 12 29.80 -7.23 36.24
N ARG A 13 30.86 -8.00 36.51
CA ARG A 13 31.87 -8.41 35.52
C ARG A 13 31.88 -9.92 35.44
N VAL A 14 31.69 -10.47 34.25
CA VAL A 14 31.74 -11.91 34.00
C VAL A 14 32.62 -12.25 32.81
N PRO A 15 33.29 -13.41 32.80
CA PRO A 15 33.98 -13.91 31.61
C PRO A 15 33.01 -14.10 30.43
N GLU A 16 33.53 -14.05 29.21
CA GLU A 16 32.71 -14.14 27.98
C GLU A 16 32.03 -15.49 27.79
N GLU A 17 32.56 -16.56 28.38
CA GLU A 17 31.94 -17.90 28.41
C GLU A 17 30.56 -17.95 29.11
N TYR A 18 30.20 -16.86 29.80
CA TYR A 18 28.91 -16.68 30.45
C TYR A 18 27.93 -15.82 29.64
N ALA A 19 28.28 -15.39 28.43
CA ALA A 19 27.34 -14.71 27.52
C ALA A 19 26.03 -15.51 27.37
N GLY A 20 24.89 -14.84 27.49
CA GLY A 20 23.56 -15.45 27.39
C GLY A 20 23.12 -16.28 28.62
N LYS A 21 24.02 -16.60 29.56
CA LYS A 21 23.72 -17.35 30.80
C LYS A 21 23.17 -16.44 31.90
N ARG A 22 22.73 -17.05 33.01
CA ARG A 22 22.24 -16.33 34.19
C ARG A 22 23.36 -16.10 35.19
N ALA A 23 23.49 -14.88 35.69
CA ALA A 23 24.44 -14.49 36.73
C ALA A 23 23.72 -13.88 37.94
N LYS A 24 24.17 -14.20 39.15
CA LYS A 24 23.60 -13.67 40.38
C LYS A 24 24.37 -12.42 40.82
N CYS A 25 23.65 -11.33 41.11
CA CYS A 25 24.24 -10.13 41.66
C CYS A 25 24.75 -10.39 43.10
N GLN A 26 26.02 -10.08 43.38
CA GLN A 26 26.58 -10.25 44.72
C GLN A 26 26.03 -9.25 45.75
N LYS A 27 25.40 -8.15 45.32
CA LYS A 27 24.88 -7.11 46.21
C LYS A 27 23.43 -7.35 46.63
N CYS A 28 22.52 -7.59 45.68
CA CYS A 28 21.09 -7.75 45.96
C CYS A 28 20.56 -9.19 45.77
N GLY A 29 21.39 -10.10 45.24
CA GLY A 29 20.98 -11.48 44.98
C GLY A 29 20.09 -11.70 43.76
N ALA A 30 19.70 -10.65 43.02
CA ALA A 30 18.90 -10.76 41.81
C ALA A 30 19.63 -11.56 40.72
N ILE A 31 18.89 -12.37 39.97
CA ILE A 31 19.41 -13.16 38.85
C ILE A 31 19.18 -12.38 37.56
N GLN A 32 20.27 -12.03 36.88
CA GLN A 32 20.28 -11.24 35.65
C GLN A 32 20.78 -12.10 34.48
N ARG A 33 20.29 -11.85 33.27
CA ARG A 33 20.80 -12.51 32.07
C ARG A 33 22.02 -11.73 31.55
N VAL A 34 23.14 -12.42 31.36
CA VAL A 34 24.35 -11.81 30.82
C VAL A 34 24.09 -11.49 29.34
N PRO A 35 24.30 -10.24 28.89
CA PRO A 35 24.13 -9.87 27.49
C PRO A 35 24.99 -10.75 26.58
N GLU A 36 24.45 -11.11 25.43
CA GLU A 36 25.23 -11.79 24.40
C GLU A 36 26.25 -10.80 23.82
N ALA A 37 27.50 -11.23 23.66
CA ALA A 37 28.51 -10.39 23.06
C ALA A 37 28.15 -10.19 21.59
N VAL A 38 27.53 -9.05 21.27
CA VAL A 38 27.34 -8.65 19.87
C VAL A 38 28.73 -8.48 19.30
N ALA A 39 29.11 -9.34 18.35
CA ALA A 39 30.31 -9.16 17.56
C ALA A 39 30.14 -7.87 16.76
N VAL A 40 30.62 -6.76 17.31
CA VAL A 40 30.75 -5.52 16.55
C VAL A 40 31.88 -5.79 15.57
N GLY A 41 31.51 -6.15 14.34
CA GLY A 41 32.45 -6.29 13.24
C GLY A 41 33.17 -4.96 13.04
N ASP A 42 34.50 -5.03 13.00
CA ASP A 42 35.43 -3.92 12.79
C ASP A 42 35.34 -3.36 11.36
N ASP A 43 34.18 -2.81 10.97
CA ASP A 43 33.98 -2.23 9.62
C ASP A 43 33.37 -0.82 9.66
N MET A 44 33.81 -0.01 10.63
CA MET A 44 33.52 1.43 10.69
C MET A 44 34.77 2.25 11.03
N GLY A 45 35.76 2.16 10.15
CA GLY A 45 37.02 2.90 10.19
C GLY A 45 37.02 4.25 9.47
N LEU A 46 35.88 4.95 9.34
CA LEU A 46 35.80 6.19 8.53
C LEU A 46 35.09 7.40 9.18
N LEU A 47 34.78 7.37 10.48
CA LEU A 47 34.09 8.50 11.14
C LEU A 47 34.74 9.02 12.43
N ASN A 48 35.92 8.53 12.83
CA ASN A 48 36.56 8.96 14.08
C ASN A 48 37.47 10.19 13.96
N ASP A 49 37.76 10.66 12.75
CA ASP A 49 38.67 11.80 12.54
C ASP A 49 37.98 13.18 12.64
N ALA A 50 36.64 13.23 12.68
CA ALA A 50 35.88 14.48 12.79
C ALA A 50 35.57 14.92 14.23
N ILE A 51 35.83 14.07 15.24
CA ILE A 51 35.51 14.37 16.65
C ILE A 51 36.76 14.73 17.47
N SER A 52 37.97 14.51 16.93
CA SER A 52 39.23 14.59 17.69
C SER A 52 39.91 15.98 17.72
N SER A 53 39.35 17.04 17.12
CA SER A 53 40.02 18.36 17.06
C SER A 53 39.37 19.49 17.86
N LYS A 54 38.40 19.20 18.75
CA LYS A 54 37.79 20.26 19.60
C LYS A 54 37.62 19.92 21.07
N ALA A 55 38.45 19.03 21.61
CA ALA A 55 38.61 18.83 23.04
C ALA A 55 39.91 19.46 23.54
N ALA A 56 40.06 20.77 23.31
CA ALA A 56 41.10 21.57 23.95
C ALA A 56 40.46 22.57 24.92
N SER A 57 40.81 22.40 26.20
CA SER A 57 40.74 23.39 27.27
C SER A 57 39.37 23.70 27.87
N SER A 58 39.05 22.97 28.95
CA SER A 58 38.24 23.48 30.05
C SER A 58 38.89 23.04 31.37
N THR A 59 40.10 23.56 31.61
CA THR A 59 40.68 23.59 32.95
C THR A 59 40.08 24.80 33.67
N ALA A 60 38.80 24.68 34.06
CA ALA A 60 38.17 25.64 34.97
C ALA A 60 37.92 24.91 36.28
N VAL A 61 38.81 25.14 37.24
CA VAL A 61 38.62 24.83 38.65
C VAL A 61 37.37 25.57 39.11
N THR A 62 36.22 24.89 39.09
CA THR A 62 35.00 25.40 39.69
C THR A 62 35.17 25.34 41.20
N LYS A 63 34.99 26.48 41.88
CA LYS A 63 34.76 26.53 43.32
C LYS A 63 33.79 25.42 43.73
N ALA A 64 34.06 24.76 44.86
CA ALA A 64 33.15 23.78 45.44
C ALA A 64 31.78 24.45 45.61
N GLY A 65 30.80 23.98 44.83
CA GLY A 65 29.44 24.48 44.89
C GLY A 65 28.70 23.90 46.11
N PRO A 66 27.49 24.37 46.40
CA PRO A 66 26.72 23.90 47.55
C PRO A 66 26.41 22.40 47.43
N THR A 67 26.33 21.72 48.57
CA THR A 67 25.87 20.33 48.64
C THR A 67 24.36 20.25 48.49
N CYS A 68 23.87 19.26 47.78
CA CYS A 68 22.43 18.99 47.66
C CYS A 68 21.82 18.71 49.04
N GLY A 69 20.83 19.49 49.46
CA GLY A 69 20.13 19.28 50.74
C GLY A 69 19.28 18.01 50.82
N HIS A 70 19.13 17.25 49.73
CA HIS A 70 18.37 16.00 49.70
C HIS A 70 19.25 14.75 49.78
N CYS A 71 20.36 14.70 49.03
CA CYS A 71 21.22 13.51 48.96
C CYS A 71 22.70 13.76 49.34
N GLY A 72 23.08 15.01 49.61
CA GLY A 72 24.44 15.37 50.02
C GLY A 72 25.49 15.42 48.91
N SER A 73 25.16 15.11 47.65
CA SER A 73 26.11 15.22 46.54
C SER A 73 26.52 16.67 46.28
N GLU A 74 27.75 16.88 45.80
CA GLU A 74 28.22 18.19 45.37
C GLU A 74 27.48 18.63 44.10
N VAL A 75 27.01 19.87 44.10
CA VAL A 75 26.25 20.43 42.99
C VAL A 75 26.96 21.66 42.45
N ARG A 76 26.96 21.81 41.12
CA ARG A 76 27.56 22.98 40.47
C ARG A 76 26.91 24.26 40.96
N GLU A 77 27.71 25.30 41.14
CA GLU A 77 27.22 26.63 41.55
C GLU A 77 26.18 27.12 40.52
N GLY A 78 24.98 27.47 41.00
CA GLY A 78 23.85 27.87 40.16
C GLY A 78 22.98 26.73 39.59
N ALA A 79 23.27 25.45 39.89
CA ALA A 79 22.39 24.37 39.46
C ALA A 79 21.05 24.43 40.22
N LYS A 80 19.96 24.34 39.47
CA LYS A 80 18.58 24.29 40.01
C LYS A 80 18.16 22.87 40.39
N LEU A 81 18.81 21.85 39.83
CA LEU A 81 18.50 20.43 40.01
C LEU A 81 19.78 19.65 40.30
N CYS A 82 19.69 18.70 41.24
CA CYS A 82 20.74 17.74 41.52
C CYS A 82 20.73 16.62 40.46
N LEU A 83 21.86 16.37 39.79
CA LEU A 83 21.99 15.29 38.81
C LEU A 83 22.03 13.89 39.46
N SER A 84 22.44 13.78 40.72
CA SER A 84 22.51 12.49 41.41
C SER A 84 21.18 11.98 41.95
N CYS A 85 20.31 12.85 42.48
CA CYS A 85 19.04 12.43 43.10
C CYS A 85 17.78 13.12 42.54
N GLY A 86 17.92 14.06 41.60
CA GLY A 86 16.78 14.81 41.04
C GLY A 86 16.17 15.85 41.99
N GLY A 87 16.75 16.10 43.16
CA GLY A 87 16.27 17.09 44.12
C GLY A 87 16.49 18.53 43.64
N LEU A 88 15.57 19.44 43.99
CA LEU A 88 15.68 20.87 43.71
C LEU A 88 16.59 21.54 44.74
N ILE A 89 17.58 22.31 44.28
CA ILE A 89 18.60 22.90 45.17
C ILE A 89 18.07 24.10 45.96
N ASP A 90 17.11 24.82 45.38
CA ASP A 90 16.51 26.02 45.99
C ASP A 90 15.17 25.74 46.70
N GLY A 91 14.71 24.47 46.73
CA GLY A 91 13.43 24.06 47.34
C GLY A 91 12.20 24.68 46.70
N LYS A 92 12.35 25.49 45.64
CA LYS A 92 11.25 26.16 44.96
C LYS A 92 10.68 25.22 43.91
N LYS A 93 9.41 24.85 44.07
CA LYS A 93 8.67 24.12 43.03
C LYS A 93 8.80 24.87 41.70
N LEU A 94 9.40 24.22 40.70
CA LEU A 94 9.46 24.76 39.34
C LEU A 94 8.03 24.95 38.84
N LYS A 95 7.58 26.20 38.75
CA LYS A 95 6.32 26.53 38.09
C LYS A 95 6.57 26.49 36.58
N THR A 96 6.46 25.32 35.97
CA THR A 96 6.36 25.20 34.52
C THR A 96 5.05 25.86 34.09
N LYS A 97 5.15 27.11 33.60
CA LYS A 97 4.06 27.74 32.85
C LYS A 97 4.04 27.09 31.47
N ILE A 98 3.27 26.02 31.29
CA ILE A 98 2.88 25.59 29.95
C ILE A 98 1.99 26.70 29.40
N LYS A 99 2.52 27.53 28.49
CA LYS A 99 1.74 28.54 27.78
C LYS A 99 0.68 27.81 26.96
N LYS A 100 -0.59 28.01 27.30
CA LYS A 100 -1.77 27.46 26.59
C LYS A 100 -1.80 27.86 25.10
N ASP A 101 -1.11 28.95 24.77
CA ASP A 101 -0.99 29.55 23.45
C ASP A 101 -0.19 28.66 22.47
N GLY A 102 0.76 27.86 22.99
CA GLY A 102 1.59 26.96 22.17
C GLY A 102 0.83 25.75 21.62
N ALA A 103 -0.24 25.32 22.31
CA ALA A 103 -1.03 24.18 21.85
C ALA A 103 -1.79 24.47 20.55
N LYS A 104 -2.29 25.71 20.37
CA LYS A 104 -2.95 26.13 19.12
C LYS A 104 -1.96 26.24 17.96
N GLU A 105 -0.77 26.78 18.19
CA GLU A 105 0.28 26.91 17.17
C GLU A 105 0.87 25.55 16.76
N GLN A 106 1.05 24.65 17.73
CA GLN A 106 1.47 23.27 17.46
C GLN A 106 0.40 22.46 16.71
N ALA A 107 -0.87 22.62 17.07
CA ALA A 107 -1.98 21.99 16.34
C ALA A 107 -2.09 22.51 14.89
N ALA A 108 -1.90 23.81 14.66
CA ALA A 108 -1.91 24.39 13.31
C ALA A 108 -0.75 23.90 12.44
N ARG A 109 0.45 23.78 13.01
CA ARG A 109 1.62 23.21 12.31
C ARG A 109 1.44 21.72 11.99
N ALA A 110 0.90 20.94 12.93
CA ALA A 110 0.61 19.52 12.71
C ALA A 110 -0.51 19.31 11.67
N ALA A 111 -1.55 20.15 11.67
CA ALA A 111 -2.59 20.11 10.65
C ALA A 111 -2.04 20.47 9.26
N GLY A 112 -1.13 21.46 9.18
CA GLY A 112 -0.47 21.85 7.94
C GLY A 112 0.41 20.73 7.36
N SER A 113 1.21 20.06 8.19
CA SER A 113 2.05 18.94 7.72
C SER A 113 1.21 17.74 7.29
N LEU A 114 0.10 17.47 7.98
CA LEU A 114 -0.82 16.39 7.59
C LEU A 114 -1.50 16.67 6.25
N ALA A 115 -1.94 17.91 5.99
CA ALA A 115 -2.56 18.27 4.71
C ALA A 115 -1.59 18.06 3.53
N ILE A 116 -0.33 18.48 3.69
CA ILE A 116 0.73 18.25 2.70
C ILE A 116 0.94 16.74 2.49
N ALA A 117 0.97 15.96 3.57
CA ALA A 117 1.13 14.51 3.50
C ALA A 117 0.01 13.82 2.73
N LEU A 118 -1.24 14.25 2.92
CA LEU A 118 -2.38 13.71 2.19
C LEU A 118 -2.30 14.01 0.68
N VAL A 119 -1.90 15.24 0.31
CA VAL A 119 -1.75 15.63 -1.09
C VAL A 119 -0.63 14.83 -1.76
N VAL A 120 0.56 14.80 -1.13
CA VAL A 120 1.72 14.08 -1.68
C VAL A 120 1.44 12.58 -1.77
N GLY A 121 0.89 11.99 -0.70
CA GLY A 121 0.50 10.58 -0.68
C GLY A 121 -0.56 10.25 -1.71
N GLY A 122 -1.56 11.12 -1.89
CA GLY A 122 -2.62 10.95 -2.89
C GLY A 122 -2.09 10.99 -4.32
N ILE A 123 -1.20 11.94 -4.64
CA ILE A 123 -0.56 12.01 -5.97
C ILE A 123 0.23 10.71 -6.25
N ILE A 124 1.03 10.25 -5.28
CA ILE A 124 1.81 9.02 -5.43
C ILE A 124 0.90 7.80 -5.55
N ALA A 125 -0.20 7.74 -4.80
CA ALA A 125 -1.16 6.64 -4.88
C ALA A 125 -1.82 6.56 -6.26
N VAL A 126 -2.26 7.70 -6.82
CA VAL A 126 -2.87 7.76 -8.15
C VAL A 126 -1.86 7.38 -9.23
N ILE A 127 -0.68 8.01 -9.24
CA ILE A 127 0.37 7.71 -10.23
C ILE A 127 0.80 6.25 -10.15
N GLY A 128 1.03 5.74 -8.93
CA GLY A 128 1.40 4.34 -8.70
C GLY A 128 0.32 3.38 -9.22
N GLY A 129 -0.94 3.62 -8.85
CA GLY A 129 -2.09 2.84 -9.33
C GLY A 129 -2.23 2.84 -10.86
N SER A 130 -2.07 4.01 -11.50
CA SER A 130 -2.12 4.15 -12.95
C SER A 130 -0.96 3.45 -13.66
N ILE A 131 0.27 3.52 -13.11
CA ILE A 131 1.43 2.79 -13.67
C ILE A 131 1.21 1.29 -13.58
N TRP A 132 0.76 0.80 -12.43
CA TRP A 132 0.43 -0.62 -12.26
C TRP A 132 -0.65 -1.07 -13.25
N ALA A 133 -1.71 -0.28 -13.42
CA ALA A 133 -2.75 -0.56 -14.41
C ALA A 133 -2.20 -0.64 -15.83
N GLY A 134 -1.37 0.33 -16.23
CA GLY A 134 -0.76 0.35 -17.56
C GLY A 134 0.12 -0.87 -17.82
N ILE A 135 0.90 -1.32 -16.82
CA ILE A 135 1.70 -2.54 -16.92
C ILE A 135 0.76 -3.73 -17.17
N THR A 136 -0.26 -3.92 -16.33
CA THR A 136 -1.20 -5.04 -16.47
C THR A 136 -1.90 -5.05 -17.83
N ILE A 137 -2.36 -3.90 -18.31
CA ILE A 137 -3.05 -3.78 -19.61
C ILE A 137 -2.12 -4.17 -20.77
N VAL A 138 -0.85 -3.78 -20.71
CA VAL A 138 0.12 -4.10 -21.78
C VAL A 138 0.58 -5.55 -21.70
N THR A 139 0.76 -6.09 -20.49
CA THR A 139 1.32 -7.44 -20.31
C THR A 139 0.27 -8.53 -20.20
N ASN A 140 -1.01 -8.20 -19.99
CA ASN A 140 -2.08 -9.15 -19.62
C ASN A 140 -1.71 -10.00 -18.39
N TYR A 141 -0.89 -9.46 -17.49
CA TYR A 141 -0.43 -10.16 -16.29
C TYR A 141 -0.54 -9.25 -15.08
N GLU A 142 -1.29 -9.69 -14.07
CA GLU A 142 -1.45 -8.97 -12.80
C GLU A 142 -0.27 -9.27 -11.87
N ILE A 143 0.65 -8.31 -11.80
CA ILE A 143 1.85 -8.44 -10.99
C ILE A 143 1.57 -7.95 -9.56
N GLY A 144 1.16 -8.86 -8.67
CA GLY A 144 0.73 -8.52 -7.32
C GLY A 144 1.78 -7.82 -6.44
N TYR A 145 3.08 -8.10 -6.60
CA TYR A 145 4.12 -7.43 -5.82
C TYR A 145 4.27 -5.93 -6.16
N VAL A 146 3.79 -5.49 -7.33
CA VAL A 146 3.75 -4.06 -7.69
C VAL A 146 2.75 -3.33 -6.79
N ALA A 147 1.57 -3.91 -6.53
CA ALA A 147 0.58 -3.35 -5.62
C ALA A 147 1.13 -3.20 -4.19
N TRP A 148 1.86 -4.21 -3.69
CA TRP A 148 2.57 -4.13 -2.42
C TRP A 148 3.61 -2.99 -2.39
N GLY A 149 4.39 -2.85 -3.46
CA GLY A 149 5.36 -1.76 -3.62
C GLY A 149 4.72 -0.37 -3.60
N ILE A 150 3.55 -0.20 -4.22
CA ILE A 150 2.78 1.05 -4.17
C ILE A 150 2.39 1.37 -2.72
N GLY A 151 1.90 0.39 -1.96
CA GLY A 151 1.58 0.58 -0.54
C GLY A 151 2.79 1.06 0.27
N LEU A 152 3.96 0.47 0.07
CA LEU A 152 5.21 0.92 0.70
C LEU A 152 5.55 2.37 0.32
N LEU A 153 5.50 2.72 -0.96
CA LEU A 153 5.82 4.06 -1.45
C LEU A 153 4.87 5.12 -0.90
N VAL A 154 3.55 4.84 -0.89
CA VAL A 154 2.55 5.73 -0.29
C VAL A 154 2.79 5.89 1.21
N GLY A 155 3.07 4.79 1.92
CA GLY A 155 3.42 4.81 3.34
C GLY A 155 4.62 5.72 3.63
N LEU A 156 5.71 5.55 2.89
CA LEU A 156 6.92 6.37 3.03
C LEU A 156 6.66 7.84 2.71
N ALA A 157 5.93 8.12 1.64
CA ALA A 157 5.59 9.48 1.23
C ALA A 157 4.75 10.22 2.28
N VAL A 158 3.73 9.56 2.82
CA VAL A 158 2.87 10.14 3.85
C VAL A 158 3.63 10.33 5.16
N ALA A 159 4.41 9.34 5.60
CA ALA A 159 5.21 9.44 6.83
C ALA A 159 6.25 10.56 6.76
N THR A 160 6.96 10.66 5.64
CA THR A 160 8.00 11.68 5.42
C THR A 160 7.41 13.08 5.34
N ALA A 161 6.33 13.26 4.58
CA ALA A 161 5.66 14.55 4.44
C ALA A 161 4.95 15.01 5.74
N ALA A 162 4.41 14.07 6.52
CA ALA A 162 3.79 14.37 7.81
C ALA A 162 4.82 14.79 8.87
N GLY A 163 6.08 14.35 8.72
CA GLY A 163 7.18 14.61 9.65
C GLY A 163 7.02 13.92 11.01
N THR A 164 6.02 13.05 11.16
CA THR A 164 5.72 12.31 12.37
C THR A 164 5.18 10.94 12.02
N GLN A 165 5.36 9.98 12.92
CA GLN A 165 4.73 8.67 12.82
C GLN A 165 3.71 8.53 13.94
N SER A 166 2.50 8.14 13.59
CA SER A 166 1.41 7.95 14.54
C SER A 166 0.34 7.05 13.93
N PHE A 167 -0.49 6.44 14.78
CA PHE A 167 -1.61 5.62 14.32
C PHE A 167 -2.47 6.34 13.26
N ALA A 168 -2.74 7.64 13.44
CA ALA A 168 -3.50 8.43 12.48
C ALA A 168 -2.81 8.53 11.11
N VAL A 169 -1.50 8.82 11.09
CA VAL A 169 -0.69 8.89 9.87
C VAL A 169 -0.68 7.53 9.15
N GLY A 170 -0.57 6.42 9.89
CA GLY A 170 -0.70 5.07 9.34
C GLY A 170 -2.06 4.83 8.68
N THR A 171 -3.16 5.19 9.34
CA THR A 171 -4.51 5.03 8.79
C THR A 171 -4.70 5.83 7.49
N TYR A 172 -4.22 7.08 7.45
CA TYR A 172 -4.28 7.88 6.23
C TYR A 172 -3.44 7.29 5.10
N ALA A 173 -2.23 6.81 5.39
CA ALA A 173 -1.39 6.14 4.41
C ALA A 173 -2.05 4.90 3.81
N ALA A 174 -2.63 4.04 4.66
CA ALA A 174 -3.37 2.88 4.20
C ALA A 174 -4.60 3.25 3.37
N GLY A 175 -5.39 4.25 3.80
CA GLY A 175 -6.55 4.72 3.05
C GLY A 175 -6.19 5.25 1.66
N LEU A 176 -5.10 6.02 1.54
CA LEU A 176 -4.61 6.50 0.25
C LEU A 176 -4.07 5.38 -0.63
N ALA A 177 -3.35 4.41 -0.06
CA ALA A 177 -2.91 3.22 -0.79
C ALA A 177 -4.11 2.42 -1.31
N ALA A 178 -5.15 2.24 -0.50
CA ALA A 178 -6.40 1.60 -0.91
C ALA A 178 -7.01 2.30 -2.12
N LEU A 179 -7.13 3.64 -2.05
CA LEU A 179 -7.70 4.45 -3.12
C LEU A 179 -6.89 4.32 -4.41
N GLY A 180 -5.56 4.40 -4.34
CA GLY A 180 -4.69 4.23 -5.51
C GLY A 180 -4.82 2.86 -6.16
N LEU A 181 -4.86 1.79 -5.37
CA LEU A 181 -5.05 0.43 -5.88
C LEU A 181 -6.45 0.21 -6.48
N LEU A 182 -7.51 0.77 -5.87
CA LEU A 182 -8.86 0.74 -6.42
C LEU A 182 -8.94 1.48 -7.75
N ILE A 183 -8.32 2.66 -7.85
CA ILE A 183 -8.24 3.39 -9.12
C ILE A 183 -7.52 2.54 -10.17
N GLY A 184 -6.37 1.96 -9.83
CA GLY A 184 -5.65 1.07 -10.73
C GLY A 184 -6.50 -0.11 -11.21
N LYS A 185 -7.24 -0.76 -10.31
CA LYS A 185 -8.12 -1.88 -10.66
C LYS A 185 -9.28 -1.44 -11.57
N LEU A 186 -9.90 -0.29 -11.30
CA LEU A 186 -10.94 0.28 -12.16
C LEU A 186 -10.40 0.62 -13.56
N MET A 187 -9.16 1.10 -13.66
CA MET A 187 -8.52 1.35 -14.96
C MET A 187 -8.25 0.06 -15.74
N ILE A 188 -7.72 -0.98 -15.08
CA ILE A 188 -7.51 -2.31 -15.69
C ILE A 188 -8.84 -2.86 -16.20
N PHE A 189 -9.89 -2.72 -15.40
CA PHE A 189 -11.21 -3.18 -15.79
C PHE A 189 -11.77 -2.39 -16.99
N GLN A 190 -11.72 -1.06 -16.95
CA GLN A 190 -12.30 -0.21 -17.99
C GLN A 190 -11.59 -0.35 -19.35
N TRP A 191 -10.27 -0.57 -19.35
CA TRP A 191 -9.46 -0.58 -20.58
C TRP A 191 -8.81 -1.92 -20.92
N GLY A 192 -8.72 -2.86 -19.98
CA GLY A 192 -8.11 -4.17 -20.17
C GLY A 192 -9.12 -5.30 -20.40
N ALA A 193 -10.39 -5.16 -19.97
CA ALA A 193 -11.39 -6.24 -20.08
C ALA A 193 -11.62 -6.72 -21.52
N THR A 194 -11.51 -5.82 -22.51
CA THR A 194 -11.66 -6.17 -23.93
C THR A 194 -10.55 -7.09 -24.42
N GLY A 195 -9.31 -6.91 -23.94
CA GLY A 195 -8.18 -7.75 -24.34
C GLY A 195 -8.31 -9.19 -23.84
N GLU A 196 -8.75 -9.36 -22.59
CA GLU A 196 -8.90 -10.68 -21.96
C GLU A 196 -10.09 -11.46 -22.54
N LEU A 197 -11.25 -10.81 -22.69
CA LEU A 197 -12.41 -11.41 -23.35
C LEU A 197 -12.09 -11.77 -24.80
N MET A 198 -11.39 -10.89 -25.51
CA MET A 198 -10.98 -11.18 -26.88
C MET A 198 -10.12 -12.44 -26.95
N GLN A 199 -9.14 -12.61 -26.05
CA GLN A 199 -8.31 -13.81 -26.03
C GLN A 199 -9.12 -15.10 -25.74
N MET A 200 -10.19 -14.99 -24.94
CA MET A 200 -11.06 -16.12 -24.63
C MET A 200 -12.00 -16.49 -25.78
N TYR A 201 -12.53 -15.50 -26.51
CA TYR A 201 -13.59 -15.69 -27.49
C TYR A 201 -13.12 -15.66 -28.96
N GLN A 202 -11.92 -15.16 -29.25
CA GLN A 202 -11.43 -15.02 -30.62
C GLN A 202 -11.38 -16.32 -31.43
N ASP A 203 -11.19 -17.46 -30.75
CA ASP A 203 -11.09 -18.79 -31.37
C ASP A 203 -12.34 -19.64 -31.07
N ASN A 204 -13.37 -19.06 -30.44
CA ASN A 204 -14.63 -19.73 -30.16
C ASN A 204 -15.57 -19.62 -31.36
N GLU A 205 -15.93 -20.77 -31.95
CA GLU A 205 -16.78 -20.84 -33.14
C GLU A 205 -18.14 -20.18 -32.92
N VAL A 206 -18.79 -20.41 -31.77
CA VAL A 206 -20.08 -19.80 -31.44
C VAL A 206 -19.95 -18.27 -31.36
N ALA A 207 -18.90 -17.77 -30.73
CA ALA A 207 -18.67 -16.32 -30.66
C ALA A 207 -18.48 -15.72 -32.06
N GLN A 208 -17.72 -16.38 -32.94
CA GLN A 208 -17.54 -15.94 -34.32
C GLN A 208 -18.88 -15.92 -35.07
N THR A 209 -19.66 -16.99 -35.01
CA THR A 209 -20.97 -17.09 -35.67
C THR A 209 -21.92 -15.99 -35.19
N VAL A 210 -22.08 -15.83 -33.88
CA VAL A 210 -22.95 -14.79 -33.30
C VAL A 210 -22.48 -13.40 -33.73
N SER A 211 -21.18 -13.16 -33.76
CA SER A 211 -20.62 -11.87 -34.21
C SER A 211 -20.93 -11.57 -35.66
N VAL A 212 -20.83 -12.57 -36.55
CA VAL A 212 -21.10 -12.39 -37.98
C VAL A 212 -22.60 -12.21 -38.22
N VAL A 213 -23.47 -12.93 -37.50
CA VAL A 213 -24.92 -12.69 -37.55
C VAL A 213 -25.24 -11.24 -37.17
N GLN A 214 -24.69 -10.76 -36.05
CA GLN A 214 -24.92 -9.38 -35.60
C GLN A 214 -24.39 -8.35 -36.60
N MET A 215 -23.17 -8.56 -37.12
CA MET A 215 -22.56 -7.71 -38.14
C MET A 215 -23.42 -7.61 -39.40
N MET A 216 -23.83 -8.76 -39.96
CA MET A 216 -24.65 -8.81 -41.16
C MET A 216 -26.02 -8.17 -40.96
N HIS A 217 -26.59 -8.28 -39.76
CA HIS A 217 -27.83 -7.61 -39.39
C HIS A 217 -27.68 -6.09 -39.38
N GLU A 218 -26.65 -5.56 -38.69
CA GLU A 218 -26.41 -4.11 -38.62
C GLU A 218 -26.04 -3.49 -39.97
N GLU A 219 -25.29 -4.23 -40.80
CA GLU A 219 -24.88 -3.80 -42.14
C GLU A 219 -25.97 -4.03 -43.21
N ASN A 220 -27.11 -4.63 -42.85
CA ASN A 220 -28.20 -5.00 -43.76
C ASN A 220 -27.74 -5.89 -44.92
N GLU A 221 -26.82 -6.83 -44.65
CA GLU A 221 -26.28 -7.76 -45.64
C GLU A 221 -27.17 -8.98 -45.87
N PHE A 222 -28.01 -9.34 -44.90
CA PHE A 222 -28.98 -10.41 -45.08
C PHE A 222 -30.02 -10.05 -46.13
N SER A 223 -30.59 -11.07 -46.76
CA SER A 223 -31.71 -10.85 -47.67
C SER A 223 -32.93 -10.29 -46.96
N GLU A 224 -33.72 -9.48 -47.67
CA GLU A 224 -34.91 -8.81 -47.14
C GLU A 224 -35.87 -9.75 -46.36
N PRO A 225 -36.18 -10.99 -46.82
CA PRO A 225 -37.04 -11.90 -46.06
C PRO A 225 -36.42 -12.43 -44.76
N VAL A 226 -35.09 -12.51 -44.69
CA VAL A 226 -34.37 -12.95 -43.50
C VAL A 226 -34.31 -11.80 -42.50
N MET A 227 -33.96 -10.59 -42.95
CA MET A 227 -33.96 -9.38 -42.11
C MET A 227 -35.33 -9.15 -41.45
N SER A 228 -36.42 -9.17 -42.22
CA SER A 228 -37.76 -8.95 -41.67
C SER A 228 -38.14 -9.98 -40.60
N ALA A 229 -37.71 -11.23 -40.78
CA ALA A 229 -38.02 -12.31 -39.86
C ALA A 229 -37.17 -12.24 -38.58
N LEU A 230 -35.90 -11.83 -38.70
CA LEU A 230 -35.03 -11.55 -37.55
C LEU A 230 -35.59 -10.39 -36.71
N GLU A 231 -35.99 -9.29 -37.34
CA GLU A 231 -36.62 -8.17 -36.65
C GLU A 231 -37.92 -8.58 -35.96
N GLU A 232 -38.76 -9.39 -36.62
CA GLU A 232 -40.00 -9.91 -36.01
C GLU A 232 -39.70 -10.80 -34.79
N SER A 233 -38.68 -11.66 -34.87
CA SER A 233 -38.25 -12.49 -33.73
C SER A 233 -37.69 -11.67 -32.57
N GLN A 234 -36.88 -10.64 -32.83
CA GLN A 234 -36.36 -9.74 -31.79
C GLN A 234 -37.49 -8.98 -31.10
N ASN A 235 -38.44 -8.45 -31.88
CA ASN A 235 -39.61 -7.76 -31.33
C ASN A 235 -40.49 -8.70 -30.49
N ALA A 236 -40.63 -9.98 -30.88
CA ALA A 236 -41.36 -10.96 -30.07
C ALA A 236 -40.65 -11.19 -28.73
N GLU A 237 -39.32 -11.38 -28.74
CA GLU A 237 -38.51 -11.63 -27.55
C GLU A 237 -38.58 -10.46 -26.55
N GLU A 238 -38.50 -9.22 -27.03
CA GLU A 238 -38.67 -8.01 -26.19
C GLU A 238 -40.06 -7.96 -25.50
N ASN A 239 -41.08 -8.56 -26.12
CA ASN A 239 -42.42 -8.67 -25.56
C ASN A 239 -42.62 -9.93 -24.68
N GLY A 240 -41.58 -10.72 -24.47
CA GLY A 240 -41.62 -11.97 -23.71
C GLY A 240 -42.28 -13.13 -24.46
N GLU A 241 -42.35 -13.05 -25.78
CA GLU A 241 -42.85 -14.09 -26.67
C GLU A 241 -41.67 -14.73 -27.42
N GLU A 242 -41.69 -16.05 -27.59
CA GLU A 242 -40.68 -16.77 -28.36
C GLU A 242 -41.26 -17.08 -29.73
N LEU A 243 -40.67 -16.51 -30.79
CA LEU A 243 -41.10 -16.69 -32.17
C LEU A 243 -40.03 -17.47 -32.95
N GLU A 244 -40.33 -18.71 -33.29
CA GLU A 244 -39.44 -19.54 -34.11
C GLU A 244 -39.47 -19.09 -35.58
N LEU A 245 -38.29 -19.02 -36.19
CA LEU A 245 -38.15 -18.75 -37.62
C LEU A 245 -38.78 -19.90 -38.44
N PRO A 246 -39.53 -19.61 -39.52
CA PRO A 246 -39.97 -20.65 -40.43
C PRO A 246 -38.77 -21.45 -40.97
N GLU A 247 -38.86 -22.78 -41.02
CA GLU A 247 -37.78 -23.70 -41.44
C GLU A 247 -37.10 -23.30 -42.78
N LYS A 248 -37.88 -22.73 -43.70
CA LYS A 248 -37.37 -22.24 -44.99
C LYS A 248 -36.48 -20.99 -44.84
N LEU A 249 -36.80 -20.09 -43.91
CA LEU A 249 -36.03 -18.89 -43.63
C LEU A 249 -34.82 -19.20 -42.75
N GLU A 250 -34.95 -20.11 -41.78
CA GLU A 250 -33.83 -20.62 -40.98
C GLU A 250 -32.73 -21.20 -41.88
N LYS A 251 -33.10 -22.11 -42.80
CA LYS A 251 -32.16 -22.65 -43.77
C LYS A 251 -31.49 -21.58 -44.65
N LYS A 252 -32.25 -20.54 -45.01
CA LYS A 252 -31.71 -19.44 -45.83
C LYS A 252 -30.74 -18.56 -45.03
N LEU A 253 -31.04 -18.32 -43.75
CA LEU A 253 -30.15 -17.63 -42.82
C LEU A 253 -28.83 -18.39 -42.67
N GLU A 254 -28.89 -19.72 -42.46
CA GLU A 254 -27.70 -20.57 -42.40
C GLU A 254 -26.87 -20.51 -43.68
N GLU A 255 -27.50 -20.63 -44.86
CA GLU A 255 -26.80 -20.55 -46.16
C GLU A 255 -26.10 -19.19 -46.38
N GLU A 256 -26.75 -18.08 -46.01
CA GLU A 256 -26.18 -16.73 -46.12
C GLU A 256 -25.04 -16.51 -45.11
N LEU A 257 -25.20 -17.05 -43.90
CA LEU A 257 -24.22 -16.95 -42.82
C LEU A 257 -22.95 -17.77 -43.12
N ASP A 258 -23.11 -19.03 -43.55
CA ASP A 258 -21.99 -19.89 -43.92
C ASP A 258 -21.19 -19.29 -45.08
N ALA A 259 -21.89 -18.75 -46.09
CA ALA A 259 -21.24 -18.07 -47.21
C ALA A 259 -20.43 -16.85 -46.74
N LYS A 260 -20.93 -16.09 -45.75
CA LYS A 260 -20.18 -14.96 -45.18
C LYS A 260 -18.99 -15.45 -44.35
N LEU A 261 -19.16 -16.42 -43.47
CA LEU A 261 -18.11 -17.01 -42.64
C LEU A 261 -16.95 -17.55 -43.50
N ASP A 262 -17.26 -18.28 -44.58
CA ASP A 262 -16.26 -18.82 -45.51
C ASP A 262 -15.53 -17.73 -46.30
N SER A 263 -16.16 -16.59 -46.51
CA SER A 263 -15.58 -15.45 -47.24
C SER A 263 -14.63 -14.60 -46.38
N MET A 264 -14.78 -14.65 -45.05
CA MET A 264 -14.02 -13.81 -44.12
C MET A 264 -12.68 -14.43 -43.76
N SER A 265 -11.66 -13.58 -43.67
CA SER A 265 -10.37 -13.96 -43.10
C SER A 265 -10.47 -14.11 -41.58
N LYS A 266 -9.53 -14.85 -40.98
CA LYS A 266 -9.45 -14.99 -39.52
C LYS A 266 -9.31 -13.65 -38.79
N ASP A 267 -8.68 -12.67 -39.41
CA ASP A 267 -8.49 -11.35 -38.80
C ASP A 267 -9.78 -10.53 -38.85
N GLU A 268 -10.58 -10.67 -39.91
CA GLU A 268 -11.92 -10.07 -39.98
C GLU A 268 -12.88 -10.73 -38.98
N LEU A 269 -12.84 -12.06 -38.81
CA LEU A 269 -13.63 -12.75 -37.79
C LEU A 269 -13.25 -12.30 -36.38
N ARG A 270 -11.95 -12.15 -36.10
CA ARG A 270 -11.48 -11.59 -34.83
C ARG A 270 -12.00 -10.18 -34.63
N GLN A 271 -11.96 -9.35 -35.67
CA GLN A 271 -12.44 -8.00 -35.58
C GLN A 271 -13.96 -7.96 -35.32
N ALA A 272 -14.74 -8.83 -35.97
CA ALA A 272 -16.16 -8.98 -35.72
C ALA A 272 -16.46 -9.40 -34.27
N VAL A 273 -15.73 -10.38 -33.72
CA VAL A 273 -15.87 -10.78 -32.30
C VAL A 273 -15.60 -9.61 -31.36
N LYS A 274 -14.57 -8.82 -31.64
CA LYS A 274 -14.23 -7.66 -30.83
C LYS A 274 -15.28 -6.56 -30.89
N ASP A 275 -15.86 -6.33 -32.06
CA ASP A 275 -16.72 -5.16 -32.31
C ASP A 275 -18.20 -5.46 -31.99
N TYR A 276 -18.66 -6.71 -32.13
CA TYR A 276 -20.08 -7.07 -31.94
C TYR A 276 -20.31 -7.95 -30.71
N PHE A 277 -19.53 -9.01 -30.53
CA PHE A 277 -19.78 -9.97 -29.44
C PHE A 277 -19.29 -9.48 -28.08
N VAL A 278 -18.08 -8.92 -28.01
CA VAL A 278 -17.52 -8.44 -26.73
C VAL A 278 -18.39 -7.35 -26.10
N PRO A 279 -18.85 -6.31 -26.82
CA PRO A 279 -19.73 -5.30 -26.23
C PRO A 279 -21.06 -5.87 -25.75
N ALA A 280 -21.72 -6.74 -26.53
CA ALA A 280 -22.98 -7.37 -26.15
C ALA A 280 -22.85 -8.15 -24.83
N VAL A 281 -21.81 -8.99 -24.70
CA VAL A 281 -21.54 -9.71 -23.45
C VAL A 281 -21.26 -8.75 -22.29
N LEU A 282 -20.60 -7.62 -22.54
CA LEU A 282 -20.32 -6.64 -21.50
C LEU A 282 -21.56 -5.86 -21.05
N GLU A 283 -22.56 -5.70 -21.89
CA GLU A 283 -23.83 -5.03 -21.57
C GLU A 283 -24.73 -5.91 -20.70
N ASP A 284 -24.75 -7.22 -20.93
CA ASP A 284 -25.57 -8.17 -20.16
C ASP A 284 -25.08 -8.38 -18.71
N VAL A 285 -23.80 -8.13 -18.44
CA VAL A 285 -23.26 -8.32 -17.09
C VAL A 285 -23.41 -7.03 -16.29
N SER A 286 -24.13 -7.11 -15.16
CA SER A 286 -24.27 -6.00 -14.21
C SER A 286 -22.91 -5.44 -13.79
N TYR A 287 -22.80 -4.11 -13.73
CA TYR A 287 -21.57 -3.42 -13.30
C TYR A 287 -21.06 -3.90 -11.92
N SER A 288 -21.97 -4.27 -11.01
CA SER A 288 -21.60 -4.82 -9.70
C SER A 288 -20.89 -6.17 -9.81
N ASP A 289 -21.41 -7.04 -10.68
CA ASP A 289 -20.91 -8.39 -10.88
C ASP A 289 -19.60 -8.35 -11.67
N ARG A 290 -19.49 -7.40 -12.60
CA ARG A 290 -18.25 -7.14 -13.32
C ARG A 290 -17.13 -6.70 -12.38
N ILE A 291 -17.41 -5.81 -11.43
CA ILE A 291 -16.42 -5.41 -10.41
C ILE A 291 -16.06 -6.59 -9.51
N SER A 292 -17.05 -7.29 -8.96
CA SER A 292 -16.78 -8.39 -8.01
C SER A 292 -15.97 -9.52 -8.66
N ASN A 293 -16.29 -9.88 -9.91
CA ASN A 293 -15.58 -10.89 -10.67
C ASN A 293 -14.17 -10.47 -11.08
N SER A 294 -13.89 -9.16 -11.16
CA SER A 294 -12.52 -8.67 -11.43
C SER A 294 -11.56 -8.90 -10.26
N PHE A 295 -12.06 -9.09 -9.03
CA PHE A 295 -11.21 -9.33 -7.86
C PHE A 295 -10.89 -10.81 -7.71
N SER A 296 -9.65 -11.17 -7.98
CA SER A 296 -9.11 -12.48 -7.68
C SER A 296 -8.88 -12.65 -6.17
N PRO A 297 -8.99 -13.86 -5.60
CA PRO A 297 -8.50 -14.17 -4.25
C PRO A 297 -7.08 -13.65 -3.99
N TRP A 298 -6.25 -13.60 -5.05
CA TRP A 298 -4.88 -13.11 -4.97
C TRP A 298 -4.78 -11.59 -4.80
N ASP A 299 -5.71 -10.82 -5.35
CA ASP A 299 -5.76 -9.37 -5.15
C ASP A 299 -5.92 -9.02 -3.68
N PHE A 300 -6.79 -9.74 -2.96
CA PHE A 300 -7.02 -9.50 -1.54
C PHE A 300 -5.75 -9.68 -0.70
N LEU A 301 -4.90 -10.65 -1.04
CA LEU A 301 -3.63 -10.81 -0.36
C LEU A 301 -2.74 -9.59 -0.60
N TRP A 302 -2.52 -9.20 -1.85
CA TRP A 302 -1.59 -8.12 -2.17
C TRP A 302 -2.09 -6.76 -1.73
N PHE A 303 -3.39 -6.52 -1.81
CA PHE A 303 -4.03 -5.33 -1.26
C PHE A 303 -3.83 -5.32 0.26
N GLY A 304 -4.10 -6.43 0.94
CA GLY A 304 -3.86 -6.57 2.37
C GLY A 304 -2.41 -6.27 2.77
N LEU A 305 -1.44 -6.82 2.03
CA LEU A 305 -0.02 -6.55 2.24
C LEU A 305 0.35 -5.09 1.98
N ALA A 306 -0.16 -4.48 0.91
CA ALA A 306 0.05 -3.08 0.58
C ALA A 306 -0.50 -2.16 1.69
N LEU A 307 -1.74 -2.38 2.11
CA LEU A 307 -2.44 -1.65 3.17
C LEU A 307 -1.71 -1.77 4.51
N PHE A 308 -1.38 -3.00 4.90
CA PHE A 308 -0.65 -3.27 6.14
C PHE A 308 0.73 -2.61 6.13
N THR A 309 1.45 -2.68 5.02
CA THR A 309 2.78 -2.04 4.88
C THR A 309 2.66 -0.53 4.95
N ALA A 310 1.73 0.08 4.21
CA ALA A 310 1.47 1.52 4.24
C ALA A 310 1.13 2.00 5.67
N PHE A 311 0.22 1.28 6.33
CA PHE A 311 -0.15 1.53 7.71
C PHE A 311 1.06 1.44 8.64
N ARG A 312 1.81 0.35 8.56
CA ARG A 312 2.92 0.06 9.47
C ARG A 312 4.07 1.07 9.35
N VAL A 313 4.31 1.57 8.14
CA VAL A 313 5.30 2.62 7.86
C VAL A 313 4.83 3.98 8.40
N GLY A 314 3.55 4.34 8.19
CA GLY A 314 2.99 5.60 8.71
C GLY A 314 2.79 5.61 10.22
N ALA A 315 2.46 4.46 10.82
CA ALA A 315 2.23 4.33 12.26
C ALA A 315 3.52 4.39 13.08
N GLY A 316 4.66 4.06 12.48
CA GLY A 316 5.93 3.91 13.18
C GLY A 316 6.04 2.56 13.87
N GLY A 317 7.27 2.11 14.08
CA GLY A 317 7.51 0.89 14.85
C GLY A 317 7.27 1.10 16.32
N THR A 318 6.33 0.33 16.87
CA THR A 318 6.36 -0.01 18.29
C THR A 318 7.63 -0.85 18.50
N GLU A 319 8.73 -0.20 18.87
CA GLU A 319 9.78 -0.86 19.63
C GLU A 319 9.25 -1.28 21.01
#